data_AF-A0A0V9UDV1-F1
#
_entry.id   AF-A0A0V9UDV1-F1
#
_cell.length_a   1.000
_cell.length_b   1.000
_cell.length_c   1.000
_cell.angle_alpha   90.00
_cell.angle_beta   90.00
_cell.angle_gamma   90.00
#
_symmetry.space_group_name_H-M   'P 1'
#
loop_
_entity.id
_entity.type
_entity.pdbx_description
1 polymer ?
#
loop_
_entity_poly.entity_id
_entity_poly.type
_entity_poly.pdbx_seq_one_letter_code
_entity_poly.pdbx_strand_id
1 'polypeptide(L)'
;MDIISAYREVRSYRGAAELCGTTHKTVKRIVERFEADQAGTPPPVRVEREHNYDSVTELVNERVDRSQGRISAKGILPIARAAGYQGSDRNFRRLVAAAKSHWRTEHHRGRRPAVWKPG
;
A
#
# COMPACT_ATOMS: atom_id res chain seq x y z
N MET A 1 28.05 -19.12 1.76
CA MET A 1 27.90 -18.89 3.21
C MET A 1 26.69 -17.98 3.43
N ASP A 2 25.89 -18.18 4.48
CA ASP A 2 24.80 -17.25 4.83
C ASP A 2 25.35 -15.94 5.42
N ILE A 3 24.68 -14.82 5.18
CA ILE A 3 25.12 -13.47 5.58
C ILE A 3 25.23 -13.32 7.10
N ILE A 4 24.29 -13.90 7.86
CA ILE A 4 24.31 -13.81 9.33
C ILE A 4 25.43 -14.67 9.89
N SER A 5 25.59 -15.88 9.36
CA SER A 5 26.69 -16.77 9.74
C SER A 5 28.06 -16.14 9.43
N ALA A 6 28.23 -15.56 8.24
CA ALA A 6 29.46 -14.85 7.87
C ALA A 6 29.72 -13.68 8.83
N TYR A 7 28.72 -12.85 9.14
CA TYR A 7 28.90 -11.75 10.08
C TYR A 7 29.26 -12.22 11.50
N ARG A 8 28.69 -13.33 11.97
CA ARG A 8 29.03 -13.90 13.28
C ARG A 8 30.49 -14.37 13.36
N GLU A 9 31.04 -14.90 12.26
CA GLU A 9 32.43 -15.36 12.18
C GLU A 9 33.43 -14.20 12.08
N VAL A 10 33.29 -13.30 11.09
CA VAL A 10 34.26 -12.22 10.87
C VAL A 10 33.99 -10.95 11.69
N ARG A 11 32.81 -10.81 12.30
CA ARG A 11 32.38 -9.64 13.12
C ARG A 11 32.57 -8.29 12.43
N SER A 12 32.61 -8.28 11.10
CA SER A 12 32.82 -7.11 10.24
C SER A 12 31.84 -7.14 9.07
N TYR A 13 31.14 -6.02 8.83
CA TYR A 13 30.21 -5.91 7.70
C TYR A 13 30.92 -5.96 6.35
N ARG A 14 32.15 -5.43 6.24
CA ARG A 14 32.92 -5.47 4.99
C ARG A 14 33.48 -6.87 4.73
N GLY A 15 34.06 -7.50 5.75
CA GLY A 15 34.57 -8.87 5.62
C GLY A 15 33.47 -9.87 5.28
N ALA A 16 32.31 -9.80 5.95
CA ALA A 16 31.18 -10.66 5.62
C ALA A 16 30.63 -10.40 4.21
N ALA A 17 30.67 -9.14 3.74
CA ALA A 17 30.24 -8.79 2.40
C ALA A 17 31.16 -9.36 1.31
N GLU A 18 32.48 -9.35 1.52
CA GLU A 18 33.46 -9.98 0.63
C GLU A 18 33.25 -11.50 0.56
N LEU A 19 33.08 -12.17 1.70
CA LEU A 19 32.82 -13.62 1.76
C LEU A 19 31.49 -14.03 1.09
N CYS A 20 30.48 -13.17 1.16
CA CYS A 20 29.14 -13.45 0.61
C CYS A 20 28.91 -12.84 -0.78
N GLY A 21 29.89 -12.15 -1.37
CA GLY A 21 29.74 -11.50 -2.68
C GLY A 21 28.65 -10.42 -2.72
N THR A 22 28.44 -9.68 -1.63
CA THR A 22 27.40 -8.65 -1.53
C THR A 22 27.98 -7.29 -1.09
N THR A 23 27.12 -6.32 -0.77
CA THR A 23 27.55 -5.02 -0.24
C THR A 23 27.44 -4.99 1.28
N HIS A 24 28.40 -4.36 1.96
CA HIS A 24 28.40 -4.19 3.42
C HIS A 24 27.13 -3.47 3.94
N LYS A 25 26.48 -2.62 3.13
CA LYS A 25 25.18 -2.00 3.44
C LYS A 25 24.05 -3.02 3.48
N THR A 26 24.09 -4.03 2.63
CA THR A 26 23.11 -5.13 2.63
C THR A 26 23.33 -6.03 3.83
N VAL A 27 24.59 -6.38 4.13
CA VAL A 27 24.94 -7.12 5.35
C VAL A 27 24.42 -6.38 6.58
N LYS A 28 24.78 -5.10 6.75
CA LYS A 28 24.33 -4.27 7.87
C LYS A 28 22.80 -4.31 8.03
N ARG A 29 22.07 -4.04 6.96
CA ARG A 29 20.59 -4.04 6.96
C ARG A 29 19.97 -5.39 7.30
N ILE A 30 20.60 -6.50 6.90
CA ILE A 30 20.12 -7.86 7.21
C ILE A 30 20.41 -8.20 8.67
N VAL A 31 21.62 -7.90 9.14
CA VAL A 31 22.02 -8.11 10.54
C VAL A 31 21.14 -7.29 11.49
N GLU A 32 20.98 -5.98 11.25
CA GLU A 32 20.14 -5.10 12.07
C GLU A 32 18.68 -5.56 12.11
N ARG A 33 18.16 -6.03 10.97
CA ARG A 33 16.80 -6.61 10.92
C ARG A 33 16.72 -7.89 11.74
N PHE A 34 17.68 -8.78 11.58
CA PHE A 34 17.71 -10.04 12.33
C PHE A 34 17.83 -9.79 13.83
N GLU A 35 18.69 -8.88 14.26
CA GLU A 35 18.83 -8.48 15.67
C GLU A 35 17.54 -7.85 16.21
N ALA A 36 16.88 -6.99 15.43
CA ALA A 36 15.57 -6.44 15.78
C ALA A 36 14.51 -7.54 15.94
N ASP A 37 14.45 -8.49 15.00
CA ASP A 37 13.52 -9.62 15.06
C ASP A 37 13.80 -10.52 16.29
N GLN A 38 15.06 -10.79 16.61
CA GLN A 38 15.45 -11.56 17.82
C GLN A 38 15.14 -10.81 19.12
N ALA A 39 15.24 -9.48 19.12
CA ALA A 39 14.86 -8.62 20.23
C ALA A 39 13.34 -8.40 20.34
N GLY A 40 12.54 -9.01 19.45
CA GLY A 40 11.09 -8.80 19.39
C GLY A 40 10.70 -7.37 19.01
N THR A 41 11.62 -6.61 18.41
CA THR A 41 11.36 -5.25 17.92
C THR A 41 10.73 -5.34 16.54
N PRO A 42 9.43 -4.99 16.39
CA PRO A 42 8.79 -5.05 15.10
C PRO A 42 9.45 -4.05 14.13
N PRO A 43 9.52 -4.37 12.83
CA PRO A 43 10.01 -3.42 11.84
C PRO A 43 9.18 -2.14 11.88
N PRO A 44 9.79 -0.96 11.58
CA PRO A 44 9.06 0.28 11.58
C PRO A 44 7.88 0.19 10.62
N VAL A 45 6.69 0.52 11.12
CA VAL A 45 5.47 0.57 10.31
C VAL A 45 5.70 1.60 9.21
N ARG A 46 5.53 1.18 7.96
CA ARG A 46 5.53 2.12 6.83
C ARG A 46 4.30 3.00 6.97
N VAL A 47 4.52 4.24 7.38
CA VAL A 47 3.45 5.25 7.40
C VAL A 47 3.18 5.65 5.95
N GLU A 48 1.95 5.40 5.50
CA GLU A 48 1.51 5.91 4.21
C GLU A 48 1.48 7.43 4.25
N ARG A 49 2.03 8.08 3.21
CA ARG A 49 2.05 9.54 3.15
C ARG A 49 0.65 10.02 2.84
N GLU A 50 0.18 11.01 3.60
CA GLU A 50 -1.08 11.68 3.34
C GLU A 50 -1.15 12.15 1.88
N HIS A 51 -2.24 11.79 1.21
CA HIS A 51 -2.55 12.28 -0.11
C HIS A 51 -3.31 13.61 0.00
N ASN A 52 -3.06 14.47 -0.98
CA ASN A 52 -3.72 15.77 -1.15
C ASN A 52 -5.26 15.73 -1.33
N TYR A 53 -5.84 14.54 -1.46
CA TYR A 53 -7.29 14.35 -1.62
C TYR A 53 -7.93 13.64 -0.42
N ASP A 54 -7.16 13.31 0.63
CA ASP A 54 -7.65 12.54 1.78
C ASP A 54 -8.83 13.22 2.47
N SER A 55 -8.82 14.56 2.52
CA SER A 55 -9.91 15.36 3.10
C SER A 55 -11.26 15.20 2.40
N VAL A 56 -11.28 14.74 1.14
CA VAL A 56 -12.51 14.56 0.35
C VAL A 56 -12.78 13.11 -0.05
N THR A 57 -11.93 12.17 0.37
CA THR A 57 -12.09 10.74 0.07
C THR A 57 -13.44 10.22 0.57
N GLU A 58 -13.79 10.53 1.82
CA GLU A 58 -15.04 10.06 2.42
C GLU A 58 -16.28 10.62 1.70
N LEU A 59 -16.26 11.92 1.39
CA LEU A 59 -17.31 12.58 0.61
C LEU A 59 -17.51 11.92 -0.75
N VAL A 60 -16.41 11.56 -1.43
CA VAL A 60 -16.47 10.87 -2.72
C VAL A 60 -17.05 9.47 -2.57
N ASN A 61 -16.62 8.70 -1.57
CA ASN A 61 -17.12 7.35 -1.30
C ASN A 61 -18.62 7.35 -1.02
N GLU A 62 -19.10 8.24 -0.14
CA GLU A 62 -20.52 8.39 0.17
C GLU A 62 -21.36 8.71 -1.08
N ARG A 63 -20.85 9.61 -1.93
CA ARG A 63 -21.54 10.00 -3.17
C ARG A 63 -21.54 8.89 -4.22
N VAL A 64 -20.45 8.14 -4.32
CA VAL A 64 -20.35 6.95 -5.17
C VAL A 64 -21.37 5.92 -4.71
N ASP A 65 -21.44 5.63 -3.42
CA ASP A 65 -22.35 4.65 -2.83
C ASP A 65 -23.82 5.03 -3.06
N ARG A 66 -24.21 6.27 -2.69
CA ARG A 66 -25.56 6.80 -2.93
C ARG A 66 -25.99 6.70 -4.40
N SER A 67 -25.04 6.86 -5.32
CA SER A 67 -25.30 6.79 -6.76
C SER A 67 -25.19 5.38 -7.36
N GLN A 68 -24.91 4.37 -6.55
CA GLN A 68 -24.61 3.00 -7.00
C GLN A 68 -23.49 2.98 -8.05
N GLY A 69 -22.45 3.77 -7.84
CA GLY A 69 -21.32 3.89 -8.76
C GLY A 69 -21.63 4.59 -10.09
N ARG A 70 -22.80 5.21 -10.29
CA ARG A 70 -23.15 5.87 -11.56
C ARG A 70 -22.68 7.32 -11.66
N ILE A 71 -22.45 8.00 -10.53
CA ILE A 71 -22.04 9.40 -10.52
C ILE A 71 -20.72 9.63 -11.27
N SER A 72 -20.60 10.79 -11.89
CA SER A 72 -19.40 11.24 -12.59
C SER A 72 -18.58 12.19 -11.72
N ALA A 73 -17.26 12.20 -11.91
CA ALA A 73 -16.37 13.12 -11.21
C ALA A 73 -16.73 14.59 -11.46
N LYS A 74 -17.22 14.93 -12.66
CA LYS A 74 -17.66 16.28 -13.02
C LYS A 74 -18.78 16.78 -12.09
N GLY A 75 -19.71 15.91 -11.70
CA GLY A 75 -20.80 16.26 -10.79
C GLY A 75 -20.37 16.43 -9.34
N ILE A 76 -19.38 15.65 -8.88
CA ILE A 76 -18.89 15.71 -7.49
C ILE A 76 -17.92 16.88 -7.30
N LEU A 77 -17.15 17.25 -8.32
CA LEU A 77 -16.06 18.22 -8.21
C LEU A 77 -16.48 19.57 -7.58
N PRO A 78 -17.61 20.22 -7.98
CA PRO A 78 -18.04 21.47 -7.33
C PRO A 78 -18.29 21.31 -5.82
N ILE A 79 -18.81 20.15 -5.41
CA ILE A 79 -19.11 19.83 -4.00
C ILE A 79 -17.81 19.59 -3.24
N ALA A 80 -16.86 18.86 -3.83
CA ALA A 80 -15.53 18.66 -3.26
C ALA A 80 -14.76 19.99 -3.12
N ARG A 81 -14.87 20.89 -4.11
CA ARG A 81 -14.29 22.25 -4.03
C ARG A 81 -14.92 23.06 -2.89
N ALA A 82 -16.25 23.02 -2.74
CA ALA A 82 -16.93 23.66 -1.62
C ALA A 82 -16.51 23.09 -0.25
N ALA A 83 -16.15 21.80 -0.21
CA ALA A 83 -15.58 21.13 0.96
C ALA A 83 -14.08 21.37 1.16
N GLY A 84 -13.44 22.24 0.36
CA GLY A 84 -12.04 22.63 0.54
C GLY A 84 -11.02 21.88 -0.32
N TYR A 85 -11.44 21.10 -1.31
CA TYR A 85 -10.51 20.45 -2.24
C TYR A 85 -9.73 21.48 -3.07
N GLN A 86 -8.40 21.49 -2.95
CA GLN A 86 -7.52 22.40 -3.71
C GLN A 86 -6.65 21.68 -4.75
N GLY A 87 -6.72 20.35 -4.83
CA GLY A 87 -5.91 19.55 -5.77
C GLY A 87 -6.29 19.71 -7.25
N SER A 88 -5.61 18.96 -8.12
CA SER A 88 -5.88 18.99 -9.57
C SER A 88 -7.07 18.13 -9.98
N ASP A 89 -7.80 18.56 -11.01
CA ASP A 89 -8.97 17.83 -11.51
C ASP A 89 -8.63 16.43 -12.06
N ARG A 90 -7.39 16.24 -12.54
CA ARG A 90 -6.90 14.91 -12.95
C ARG A 90 -6.78 13.98 -11.75
N ASN A 91 -6.26 14.48 -10.64
CA ASN A 91 -6.11 13.69 -9.42
C ASN A 91 -7.48 13.34 -8.82
N PHE A 92 -8.40 14.31 -8.80
CA PHE A 92 -9.78 14.08 -8.38
C PHE A 92 -10.48 13.00 -9.20
N ARG A 93 -10.31 13.02 -10.53
CA ARG A 93 -10.85 11.96 -11.41
C ARG A 93 -10.27 10.57 -11.08
N ARG A 94 -8.99 10.48 -10.71
CA ARG A 94 -8.36 9.22 -10.29
C ARG A 94 -8.93 8.71 -8.97
N LEU A 95 -9.12 9.59 -7.97
CA LEU A 95 -9.80 9.26 -6.72
C LEU A 95 -11.20 8.68 -7.00
N VAL A 96 -12.02 9.38 -7.78
CA VAL A 96 -13.37 8.91 -8.11
C VAL A 96 -13.34 7.56 -8.86
N ALA A 97 -12.39 7.36 -9.78
CA ALA A 97 -12.25 6.09 -10.49
C ALA A 97 -11.86 4.94 -9.56
N ALA A 98 -10.96 5.18 -8.60
CA ALA A 98 -10.56 4.22 -7.58
C ALA A 98 -11.74 3.87 -6.66
N ALA A 99 -12.44 4.87 -6.12
CA ALA A 99 -13.63 4.69 -5.28
C ALA A 99 -14.72 3.88 -6.01
N LYS A 100 -15.00 4.21 -7.29
CA LYS A 100 -15.93 3.43 -8.12
C LYS A 100 -15.46 2.01 -8.39
N SER A 101 -14.15 1.77 -8.44
CA SER A 101 -13.61 0.43 -8.60
C SER A 101 -13.79 -0.39 -7.34
N HIS A 102 -13.51 0.19 -6.18
CA HIS A 102 -13.75 -0.43 -4.88
C HIS A 102 -15.22 -0.80 -4.71
N TRP A 103 -16.11 0.17 -4.94
CA TRP A 103 -17.56 -0.05 -4.86
C TRP A 103 -18.03 -1.20 -5.77
N ARG A 104 -17.51 -1.29 -7.01
CA ARG A 104 -17.83 -2.39 -7.94
C ARG A 104 -17.34 -3.75 -7.45
N THR A 105 -16.19 -3.81 -6.80
CA THR A 105 -15.66 -5.06 -6.21
C THR A 105 -16.58 -5.53 -5.09
N GLU A 106 -17.04 -4.63 -4.23
CA GLU A 106 -17.91 -4.96 -3.10
C GLU A 106 -19.36 -5.26 -3.52
N HIS A 107 -19.86 -4.55 -4.53
CA HIS A 107 -21.25 -4.60 -4.99
C HIS A 107 -21.41 -5.38 -6.31
N HIS A 108 -20.46 -6.27 -6.62
CA HIS A 108 -20.54 -7.11 -7.80
C HIS A 108 -21.82 -7.96 -7.74
N ARG A 109 -22.72 -7.77 -8.70
CA ARG A 109 -23.85 -8.70 -8.92
C ARG A 109 -23.38 -9.76 -9.91
N GLY A 110 -22.88 -10.90 -9.41
CA GLY A 110 -22.42 -12.01 -10.25
C GLY A 110 -22.33 -13.33 -9.49
N ARG A 111 -22.77 -14.43 -10.13
CA ARG A 111 -22.87 -15.78 -9.56
C ARG A 111 -21.53 -16.24 -8.94
N ARG A 112 -21.59 -16.84 -7.74
CA ARG A 112 -20.48 -17.65 -7.24
C ARG A 112 -20.09 -18.67 -8.32
N PRO A 113 -18.80 -18.86 -8.62
CA PRO A 113 -18.36 -19.94 -9.50
C PRO A 113 -19.00 -21.24 -9.02
N ALA A 114 -19.57 -22.03 -9.94
CA ALA A 114 -20.05 -23.36 -9.59
C ALA A 114 -18.88 -24.16 -9.04
N VAL A 115 -18.92 -24.49 -7.75
CA VAL A 115 -17.94 -25.37 -7.12
C VAL A 115 -18.28 -26.78 -7.58
N TRP A 116 -17.61 -27.25 -8.64
CA TRP A 116 -17.73 -28.63 -9.06
C TRP A 116 -16.95 -29.52 -8.09
N LYS A 117 -17.63 -30.47 -7.44
CA LYS A 117 -16.98 -31.54 -6.68
C LYS A 117 -16.59 -32.66 -7.66
N PRO A 118 -15.33 -33.12 -7.70
CA PRO A 118 -14.99 -34.32 -8.42
C PRO A 118 -15.68 -35.52 -7.74
N GLY A 119 -16.38 -36.31 -8.54
CA GLY A 119 -16.90 -37.63 -8.15
C GLY A 119 -15.84 -38.71 -8.30
#